data_AF-U4Q9I7-F1
#
_entry.id   AF-U4Q9I7-F1
#
_cell.length_a   1.000
_cell.length_b   1.000
_cell.length_c   1.000
_cell.angle_alpha   90.00
_cell.angle_beta   90.00
_cell.angle_gamma   90.00
#
_symmetry.space_group_name_H-M   'P 1'
#
loop_
_entity.id
_entity.type
_entity.pdbx_description
1 polymer ?
#
loop_
_entity_poly.entity_id
_entity_poly.type
_entity_poly.pdbx_seq_one_letter_code
_entity_poly.pdbx_strand_id
1 'polypeptide(L)'
;MSDVEEKPSVKFFIVQTIISGLPLALIMTISASILGGAGINSRILPLTIVAFILVCVINALFPIPKILEGFPQKFGLNPNSLPGILVGNLAVNFIFTTIINFVLTLINVPKFPDMIFAFLQLYIPIFIISYIVSLIIAPIAAKVAMSIDKH
;
A
#
# COMPACT_ATOMS: atom_id res chain seq x y z
N MET A 1 -22.83 -9.33 28.37
CA MET A 1 -22.32 -9.86 27.09
C MET A 1 -21.27 -8.86 26.61
N SER A 2 -20.06 -8.96 27.13
CA SER A 2 -18.93 -8.11 26.74
C SER A 2 -18.04 -8.97 25.87
N ASP A 3 -18.29 -8.95 24.56
CA ASP A 3 -17.37 -9.54 23.59
C ASP A 3 -16.05 -8.78 23.73
N VAL A 4 -15.09 -9.46 24.34
CA VAL A 4 -13.71 -8.99 24.46
C VAL A 4 -13.20 -8.87 23.03
N GLU A 5 -13.12 -7.64 22.52
CA GLU A 5 -12.36 -7.29 21.32
C GLU A 5 -10.93 -7.80 21.52
N GLU A 6 -10.66 -9.03 21.07
CA GLU A 6 -9.32 -9.59 21.02
C GLU A 6 -8.53 -8.74 20.03
N LYS A 7 -7.77 -7.77 20.57
CA LYS A 7 -6.91 -6.91 19.76
C LYS A 7 -6.05 -7.81 18.88
N PRO A 8 -6.03 -7.61 17.55
CA PRO A 8 -5.24 -8.44 16.66
C PRO A 8 -3.80 -8.51 17.15
N SER A 9 -3.29 -9.73 17.28
CA SER A 9 -1.95 -10.00 17.80
C SER A 9 -0.90 -9.16 17.07
N VAL A 10 0.14 -8.71 17.77
CA VAL A 10 1.27 -8.00 17.16
C VAL A 10 1.87 -8.84 16.01
N LYS A 11 1.82 -10.17 16.13
CA LYS A 11 2.23 -11.10 15.08
C LYS A 11 1.36 -10.98 13.82
N PHE A 12 0.03 -10.90 13.97
CA PHE A 12 -0.90 -10.70 12.86
C PHE A 12 -0.59 -9.41 12.09
N PHE A 13 -0.36 -8.31 12.82
CA PHE A 13 -0.04 -7.02 12.21
C PHE A 13 1.31 -7.02 11.46
N ILE A 14 2.34 -7.64 12.04
CA ILE A 14 3.66 -7.75 11.41
C ILE A 14 3.58 -8.62 10.15
N VAL A 15 2.97 -9.79 10.22
CA VAL A 15 2.82 -10.70 9.09
C VAL A 15 2.02 -10.05 7.97
N GLN A 16 0.91 -9.40 8.29
CA GLN A 16 0.10 -8.70 7.30
C GLN A 16 0.89 -7.57 6.64
N THR A 17 1.66 -6.79 7.41
CA THR A 17 2.53 -5.73 6.86
C THR A 17 3.62 -6.27 5.94
N ILE A 18 4.25 -7.38 6.29
CA ILE A 18 5.30 -7.98 5.46
C ILE A 18 4.70 -8.56 4.17
N ILE A 19 3.64 -9.35 4.26
CA ILE A 19 3.03 -10.05 3.12
C ILE A 19 2.35 -9.07 2.17
N SER A 20 1.70 -8.04 2.69
CA SER A 20 1.08 -7.03 1.83
C SER A 20 2.07 -5.98 1.35
N GLY A 21 3.00 -5.56 2.22
CA GLY A 21 3.88 -4.43 1.96
C GLY A 21 5.06 -4.75 1.06
N LEU A 22 5.67 -5.93 1.20
CA LEU A 22 6.86 -6.26 0.42
C LEU A 22 6.55 -6.40 -1.08
N PRO A 23 5.50 -7.13 -1.52
CA PRO A 23 5.22 -7.22 -2.94
C PRO A 23 4.67 -5.90 -3.49
N LEU A 24 3.91 -5.13 -2.70
CA LEU A 24 3.45 -3.81 -3.10
C LEU A 24 4.64 -2.86 -3.35
N ALA A 25 5.60 -2.81 -2.42
CA ALA A 25 6.81 -2.00 -2.55
C ALA A 25 7.64 -2.40 -3.77
N LEU A 26 7.80 -3.70 -4.00
CA LEU A 26 8.54 -4.23 -5.15
C LEU A 26 7.86 -3.84 -6.46
N ILE A 27 6.56 -4.08 -6.58
CA ILE A 27 5.82 -3.80 -7.82
C ILE A 27 5.79 -2.30 -8.09
N MET A 28 5.51 -1.46 -7.08
CA MET A 28 5.55 -0.01 -7.25
C MET A 28 6.92 0.48 -7.72
N THR A 29 8.01 -0.07 -7.17
CA THR A 29 9.37 0.30 -7.53
C THR A 29 9.72 -0.12 -8.96
N ILE A 30 9.36 -1.34 -9.36
CA ILE A 30 9.56 -1.84 -10.71
C ILE A 30 8.75 -0.99 -11.70
N SER A 31 7.46 -0.77 -11.42
CA SER A 31 6.59 0.04 -12.26
C SER A 31 7.12 1.47 -12.40
N ALA A 32 7.54 2.11 -11.31
CA ALA A 32 8.13 3.45 -11.36
C ALA A 32 9.43 3.47 -12.20
N SER A 33 10.29 2.46 -12.08
CA SER A 33 11.54 2.38 -12.82
C SER A 33 11.33 2.18 -14.33
N ILE A 34 10.36 1.34 -14.70
CA ILE A 34 10.00 1.10 -16.10
C ILE A 34 9.33 2.34 -16.70
N LEU A 35 8.33 2.90 -16.03
CA LEU A 35 7.57 4.05 -16.52
C LEU A 35 8.40 5.34 -16.54
N GLY A 36 9.37 5.47 -15.63
CA GLY A 36 10.34 6.57 -15.60
C GLY A 36 11.49 6.41 -16.61
N GLY A 37 11.51 5.35 -17.42
CA GLY A 37 12.52 5.13 -18.46
C GLY A 37 13.88 4.62 -17.97
N ALA A 38 14.03 4.35 -16.67
CA ALA A 38 15.28 3.83 -16.09
C ALA A 38 15.47 2.31 -16.27
N GLY A 39 14.41 1.60 -16.64
CA GLY A 39 14.41 0.15 -16.87
C GLY A 39 14.69 -0.67 -15.61
N ILE A 40 14.99 -1.96 -15.79
CA ILE A 40 15.41 -2.84 -14.69
C ILE A 40 16.90 -2.64 -14.45
N ASN A 41 17.24 -2.03 -13.31
CA ASN A 41 18.62 -1.71 -12.95
C ASN A 41 18.91 -2.02 -11.47
N SER A 42 20.18 -1.90 -11.07
CA SER A 42 20.64 -2.19 -9.71
C SER A 42 20.03 -1.28 -8.62
N ARG A 43 19.38 -0.16 -8.99
CA ARG A 43 18.70 0.74 -8.05
C ARG A 43 17.33 0.22 -7.63
N ILE A 44 16.76 -0.78 -8.30
CA ILE A 44 15.47 -1.35 -7.89
C ILE A 44 15.53 -1.92 -6.48
N LEU A 45 16.59 -2.64 -6.13
CA LEU A 45 16.72 -3.24 -4.80
C LEU A 45 16.75 -2.19 -3.67
N PRO A 46 17.63 -1.17 -3.68
CA PRO A 46 17.62 -0.15 -2.64
C PRO A 46 16.34 0.68 -2.63
N LEU A 47 15.75 1.01 -3.79
CA LEU A 47 14.47 1.73 -3.85
C LEU A 47 13.31 0.89 -3.29
N THR A 48 13.32 -0.43 -3.53
CA THR A 48 12.32 -1.35 -2.95
C THR A 48 12.43 -1.39 -1.44
N ILE A 49 13.65 -1.42 -0.88
CA ILE A 49 13.87 -1.37 0.56
C ILE A 49 13.32 -0.07 1.15
N VAL A 50 13.59 1.07 0.51
CA VAL A 50 13.03 2.37 0.93
C VAL A 50 11.51 2.35 0.88
N ALA A 51 10.92 1.89 -0.22
CA ALA A 51 9.47 1.78 -0.37
C ALA A 51 8.87 0.85 0.70
N PHE A 52 9.52 -0.25 1.04
CA PHE A 52 9.08 -1.16 2.09
C PHE A 52 9.14 -0.52 3.48
N ILE A 53 10.21 0.21 3.80
CA ILE A 53 10.30 0.99 5.04
C ILE A 53 9.17 2.01 5.11
N LEU A 54 8.86 2.70 4.01
CA LEU A 54 7.73 3.64 3.95
C LEU A 54 6.39 2.93 4.19
N VAL A 55 6.18 1.73 3.64
CA VAL A 55 4.97 0.94 3.92
C VAL A 55 4.86 0.66 5.43
N CYS A 56 5.94 0.23 6.08
CA CYS A 56 5.96 -0.01 7.52
C CYS A 56 5.63 1.28 8.31
N VAL A 57 6.22 2.42 7.91
CA VAL A 57 5.96 3.71 8.54
C VAL A 57 4.50 4.14 8.34
N ILE A 58 3.93 3.99 7.13
CA ILE A 58 2.54 4.33 6.84
C ILE A 58 1.60 3.45 7.67
N ASN A 59 1.86 2.14 7.75
CA ASN A 59 1.08 1.22 8.58
C ASN A 59 1.16 1.56 10.08
N ALA A 60 2.29 2.08 10.55
CA ALA A 60 2.45 2.52 11.94
C ALA A 60 1.76 3.86 12.22
N LEU A 61 1.75 4.79 11.25
CA LEU A 61 1.19 6.13 11.42
C LEU A 61 -0.32 6.20 11.16
N PHE A 62 -0.82 5.42 10.20
CA PHE A 62 -2.21 5.45 9.78
C PHE A 62 -2.93 4.17 10.21
N PRO A 63 -4.14 4.28 10.82
CA PRO A 63 -4.92 3.12 11.20
C PRO A 63 -5.60 2.51 9.97
N ILE A 64 -4.83 1.81 9.13
CA ILE A 64 -5.30 1.24 7.85
C ILE A 64 -6.57 0.38 8.00
N PRO A 65 -6.69 -0.51 9.01
CA PRO A 65 -7.92 -1.29 9.19
C PRO A 65 -9.17 -0.41 9.40
N LYS A 66 -9.03 0.68 10.19
CA LYS A 66 -10.13 1.62 10.42
C LYS A 66 -10.51 2.40 9.17
N ILE A 67 -9.56 2.66 8.28
CA ILE A 67 -9.82 3.33 7.00
C ILE A 67 -10.56 2.39 6.05
N LEU A 68 -10.15 1.12 5.98
CA LEU A 68 -10.80 0.10 5.15
C LEU A 68 -12.27 -0.11 5.54
N GLU A 69 -12.60 -0.04 6.83
CA GLU A 69 -13.98 -0.21 7.31
C GLU A 69 -14.77 1.10 7.28
N GLY A 70 -14.16 2.20 7.73
CA GLY A 70 -14.86 3.48 7.90
C GLY A 70 -15.09 4.25 6.61
N PHE A 71 -14.21 4.12 5.61
CA PHE A 71 -14.36 4.87 4.36
C PHE A 71 -15.56 4.38 3.52
N PRO A 72 -15.78 3.07 3.31
CA PRO A 72 -16.99 2.58 2.63
C PRO A 72 -18.29 2.92 3.35
N GLN A 73 -18.29 2.90 4.70
CA GLN A 73 -19.47 3.23 5.50
C GLN A 73 -19.96 4.67 5.29
N LYS A 74 -19.05 5.61 5.00
CA LYS A 74 -19.42 7.00 4.64
C LYS A 74 -20.23 7.09 3.35
N PHE A 75 -20.12 6.10 2.48
CA PHE A 75 -20.89 5.99 1.24
C PHE A 75 -22.10 5.06 1.39
N GLY A 76 -22.43 4.61 2.61
CA GLY A 76 -23.49 3.64 2.86
C GLY A 76 -23.19 2.23 2.32
N LEU A 77 -21.93 1.96 1.98
CA LEU A 77 -21.51 0.66 1.45
C LEU A 77 -21.11 -0.27 2.61
N ASN A 78 -21.55 -1.52 2.52
CA ASN A 78 -21.12 -2.56 3.44
C ASN A 78 -19.63 -2.87 3.19
N PRO A 79 -18.73 -2.74 4.18
CA PRO A 79 -17.29 -2.99 4.01
C PRO A 79 -16.95 -4.40 3.50
N ASN A 80 -17.81 -5.38 3.77
CA ASN A 80 -17.63 -6.76 3.34
C ASN A 80 -18.20 -7.06 1.95
N SER A 81 -18.92 -6.11 1.35
CA SER A 81 -19.40 -6.24 -0.03
C SER A 81 -18.29 -5.90 -1.01
N LEU A 82 -18.30 -6.48 -2.21
CA LEU A 82 -17.37 -6.14 -3.30
C LEU A 82 -17.18 -4.63 -3.50
N PRO A 83 -18.24 -3.81 -3.64
CA PRO A 83 -18.06 -2.36 -3.79
C PRO A 83 -17.47 -1.70 -2.54
N GLY A 84 -17.75 -2.21 -1.33
CA GLY A 84 -17.13 -1.71 -0.11
C GLY A 84 -15.63 -1.99 -0.05
N ILE A 85 -15.21 -3.21 -0.41
CA ILE A 85 -13.79 -3.59 -0.49
C ILE A 85 -13.04 -2.71 -1.51
N LEU A 86 -13.64 -2.47 -2.68
CA LEU A 86 -13.06 -1.60 -3.71
C LEU A 86 -12.86 -0.17 -3.18
N VAL A 87 -13.92 0.44 -2.65
CA VAL A 87 -13.88 1.83 -2.16
C VAL A 87 -12.94 1.99 -0.97
N GLY A 88 -12.90 1.02 -0.06
CA GLY A 88 -11.98 1.01 1.08
C GLY A 88 -10.52 0.94 0.62
N ASN A 89 -10.21 -0.01 -0.29
CA ASN A 89 -8.86 -0.14 -0.85
C ASN A 89 -8.46 1.10 -1.66
N LEU A 90 -9.40 1.80 -2.29
CA LEU A 90 -9.12 3.00 -3.05
C LEU A 90 -8.54 4.10 -2.16
N ALA A 91 -9.16 4.33 -1.00
CA ALA A 91 -8.70 5.34 -0.03
C ALA A 91 -7.33 4.98 0.56
N VAL A 92 -7.14 3.71 0.91
CA VAL A 92 -5.84 3.23 1.41
C VAL A 92 -4.78 3.38 0.32
N ASN A 93 -5.04 2.90 -0.89
CA ASN A 93 -4.10 2.99 -2.00
C ASN A 93 -3.71 4.43 -2.33
N PHE A 94 -4.62 5.38 -2.16
CA PHE A 94 -4.33 6.80 -2.31
C PHE A 94 -3.27 7.29 -1.33
N ILE A 95 -3.38 6.91 -0.06
CA ILE A 95 -2.38 7.27 0.97
C ILE A 95 -1.02 6.66 0.62
N PHE A 96 -1.00 5.35 0.36
CA PHE A 96 0.22 4.62 0.04
C PHE A 96 0.90 5.16 -1.21
N THR A 97 0.16 5.26 -2.31
CA THR A 97 0.70 5.75 -3.57
C THR A 97 1.18 7.18 -3.46
N THR A 98 0.45 8.07 -2.81
CA THR A 98 0.88 9.47 -2.66
C THR A 98 2.21 9.56 -1.93
N ILE A 99 2.32 8.94 -0.76
CA ILE A 99 3.51 9.07 0.07
C ILE A 99 4.70 8.36 -0.58
N ILE A 100 4.52 7.11 -1.02
CA ILE A 100 5.61 6.31 -1.57
C ILE A 100 6.08 6.88 -2.91
N ASN A 101 5.16 7.19 -3.83
CA ASN A 101 5.54 7.75 -5.13
C ASN A 101 6.23 9.11 -4.97
N PHE A 102 5.77 9.95 -4.04
CA PHE A 102 6.39 11.24 -3.78
C PHE A 102 7.83 11.09 -3.29
N VAL A 103 8.07 10.24 -2.30
CA VAL A 103 9.43 9.99 -1.77
C VAL A 103 10.34 9.36 -2.83
N LEU A 104 9.86 8.36 -3.57
CA LEU A 104 10.65 7.74 -4.64
C LEU A 104 10.95 8.72 -5.78
N THR A 105 10.01 9.58 -6.13
CA THR A 105 10.24 10.63 -7.14
C THR A 105 11.27 11.63 -6.64
N LEU A 106 11.20 12.05 -5.38
CA LEU A 106 12.18 12.96 -4.78
C LEU A 106 13.61 12.39 -4.82
N ILE A 107 13.76 11.08 -4.59
CA ILE A 107 15.06 10.39 -4.66
C ILE A 107 15.60 10.35 -6.09
N ASN A 108 14.75 10.12 -7.09
CA ASN A 108 15.17 9.99 -8.48
C ASN A 108 15.35 11.34 -9.18
N VAL A 109 14.51 12.32 -8.85
CA VAL A 109 14.48 13.66 -9.45
C VAL A 109 14.37 14.69 -8.30
N PRO A 110 15.49 15.04 -7.65
CA PRO A 110 15.47 15.96 -6.50
C PRO A 110 15.30 17.43 -6.89
N LYS A 111 15.33 17.77 -8.18
CA LYS A 111 15.28 19.16 -8.66
C LYS A 111 13.84 19.63 -8.83
N PHE A 112 13.52 20.78 -8.25
CA PHE A 112 12.28 21.49 -8.49
C PHE A 112 12.42 22.39 -9.73
N PRO A 113 11.42 22.49 -10.64
CA PRO A 113 10.08 21.91 -10.57
C PRO A 113 9.94 20.51 -11.21
N ASP A 114 10.99 19.99 -11.84
CA ASP A 114 10.98 18.71 -12.58
C ASP A 114 10.42 17.55 -11.75
N MET A 115 10.70 17.54 -10.44
CA MET A 115 10.15 16.59 -9.47
C MET A 115 8.62 16.56 -9.47
N ILE A 116 7.94 17.71 -9.50
CA ILE A 116 6.47 17.76 -9.48
C ILE A 116 5.91 17.18 -10.78
N PHE A 117 6.49 17.55 -11.92
CA PHE A 117 6.03 17.03 -13.20
C PHE A 117 6.25 15.53 -13.32
N ALA A 118 7.41 15.04 -12.90
CA ALA A 118 7.70 13.60 -12.85
C ALA A 118 6.73 12.87 -11.91
N PHE A 119 6.45 13.45 -10.74
CA PHE A 119 5.49 12.89 -9.79
C PHE A 119 4.11 12.77 -10.41
N LEU A 120 3.57 13.86 -10.97
CA LEU A 120 2.22 13.90 -11.57
C LEU A 120 2.10 12.98 -12.78
N GLN A 121 3.13 12.92 -13.63
CA GLN A 121 3.15 12.06 -14.81
C GLN A 121 3.11 10.57 -14.44
N LEU A 122 3.84 10.18 -13.39
CA LEU A 122 3.89 8.79 -12.93
C LEU A 122 2.77 8.43 -11.95
N TYR A 123 2.10 9.44 -11.37
CA TYR A 123 1.12 9.24 -10.30
C TYR A 123 -0.03 8.33 -10.73
N ILE A 124 -0.72 8.67 -11.81
CA ILE A 124 -1.90 7.93 -12.29
C ILE A 124 -1.56 6.48 -12.64
N PRO A 125 -0.52 6.18 -13.46
CA PRO A 125 -0.23 4.79 -13.81
C PRO A 125 0.25 3.98 -12.60
N ILE A 126 1.07 4.54 -11.71
CA ILE A 126 1.49 3.84 -10.48
C ILE A 126 0.30 3.61 -9.56
N PHE A 127 -0.61 4.58 -9.43
CA PHE A 127 -1.83 4.44 -8.64
C PHE A 127 -2.71 3.29 -9.14
N ILE A 128 -2.91 3.17 -10.44
CA ILE A 128 -3.73 2.09 -11.01
C ILE A 128 -3.07 0.73 -10.77
N ILE A 129 -1.76 0.62 -11.01
CA ILE A 129 -1.04 -0.65 -10.83
C ILE A 129 -1.05 -1.08 -9.37
N SER A 130 -0.68 -0.17 -8.45
CA SER A 130 -0.69 -0.44 -7.01
C SER A 130 -2.08 -0.82 -6.50
N TYR A 131 -3.13 -0.18 -7.01
CA TYR A 131 -4.50 -0.51 -6.65
C TYR A 131 -4.91 -1.92 -7.08
N ILE A 132 -4.61 -2.30 -8.34
CA ILE A 132 -4.91 -3.66 -8.83
C ILE A 132 -4.16 -4.70 -7.99
N VAL A 133 -2.89 -4.43 -7.69
CA VAL A 133 -2.04 -5.29 -6.89
C VAL A 133 -2.56 -5.39 -5.45
N SER A 134 -2.98 -4.28 -4.84
CA SER A 134 -3.51 -4.28 -3.48
C SER A 134 -4.80 -5.11 -3.40
N LEU A 135 -5.67 -5.04 -4.41
CA LEU A 135 -6.88 -5.86 -4.47
C LEU A 135 -6.60 -7.36 -4.56
N ILE A 136 -5.52 -7.76 -5.24
CA ILE A 136 -5.11 -9.17 -5.35
C ILE A 136 -4.44 -9.64 -4.06
N ILE A 137 -3.58 -8.81 -3.47
CA ILE A 137 -2.77 -9.19 -2.31
C ILE A 137 -3.56 -9.11 -1.00
N ALA A 138 -4.48 -8.16 -0.85
CA ALA A 138 -5.29 -8.00 0.35
C ALA A 138 -5.99 -9.29 0.82
N PRO A 139 -6.69 -10.07 -0.03
CA PRO A 139 -7.32 -11.32 0.41
C PRO A 139 -6.29 -12.40 0.76
N ILE A 140 -5.12 -12.40 0.11
CA ILE A 140 -4.03 -13.35 0.41
C ILE A 140 -3.42 -13.02 1.77
N ALA A 141 -3.11 -11.75 2.01
CA ALA A 141 -2.56 -11.27 3.28
C ALA A 141 -3.49 -11.58 4.45
N ALA A 142 -4.80 -11.33 4.29
CA ALA A 142 -5.79 -11.64 5.32
C ALA A 142 -5.86 -13.15 5.61
N LYS A 143 -5.86 -14.00 4.58
CA LYS A 143 -5.89 -15.47 4.75
C LYS A 143 -4.65 -15.99 5.49
N VAL A 144 -3.46 -15.50 5.13
CA VAL A 144 -2.22 -15.95 5.76
C VAL A 144 -2.13 -15.44 7.20
N ALA A 145 -2.49 -14.18 7.44
CA ALA A 145 -2.48 -13.60 8.77
C ALA A 145 -3.45 -14.35 9.72
N MET A 146 -4.67 -14.69 9.26
CA MET A 146 -5.61 -15.52 10.03
C MET A 146 -5.11 -16.95 10.28
N SER A 147 -4.31 -17.53 9.37
CA SER A 147 -3.77 -18.88 9.57
C SER A 147 -2.68 -18.92 10.65
N ILE A 148 -1.91 -17.85 10.79
CA ILE A 148 -0.83 -17.73 11.77
C ILE A 148 -1.35 -17.35 13.14
N ASP A 149 -2.45 -16.59 13.23
CA ASP A 149 -3.06 -16.21 14.51
C ASP A 149 -3.75 -17.39 15.23
N LYS A 150 -4.07 -18.46 14.50
CA LYS A 150 -4.60 -19.72 15.07
C LYS A 150 -3.54 -20.60 15.74
N HIS A 151 -2.27 -20.18 15.80
CA HIS A 151 -1.13 -20.91 16.36
C HIS A 151 -0.32 -20.05 17.32
#